data_AF-A0A8S2F062-F1
#
_entry.id   AF-A0A8S2F062-F1
#
_cell.length_a   1.000
_cell.length_b   1.000
_cell.length_c   1.000
_cell.angle_alpha   90.00
_cell.angle_beta   90.00
_cell.angle_gamma   90.00
#
_symmetry.space_group_name_H-M   'P 1'
#
loop_
_entity.id
_entity.type
_entity.pdbx_description
1 polymer ?
#
loop_
_entity_poly.entity_id
_entity_poly.type
_entity_poly.pdbx_seq_one_letter_code
_entity_poly.pdbx_strand_id
1 'polypeptide(L)'
;MLEKFVILGDGVFAGYLNSGQLDEKCLINIRQVGDAKEKCYKTGDLAKFDKNGELHFMGRLDFQVKLRGQRIEIGEIESVISESSEYVSNCVVIKINDENTKDEYLAAYIQIAALTDIRDKNIQSIEYNDLKVHVTSYCLNHLPSPMVPSVWLIMDKLPINENGKIDRKQLPKIERGHSSFPLSETTLSMITTTPIEEKIKEIFIKAFHLNSTTNINLDASFGTLGGTSMDAMKAVTLIRQQLYPQIEIGLLYSNPSIRQLAKVLEPKIFKNFQHTVNESISIDNNNNDNRPKPSLLIETLGIILLVYHYLFSIWTTMKFVEYIEPYNTMINITLYIILIPCIQLFHYIIWKHLLFPYGMKCDTKTQLYSFKYYSWWFLNRLWILNSKQLNILLGTFLYNYYLRMCGAQIGKNVHIYTTLIDAPDLLEIKDSTFISTDVLLNSLSYQNTTYSLNSIRIGSNCNIGFQSVLYNGVYIEDNVSIKSMSSITGRVVMSSNDENEQLLSNNLTCSFLQRFCQLICVAIIVYLHSIAIVITYFVYVKLFYSTYFCISIPICWILWSFLCLFITLFLLKFIIGNTRPGYYALNSWYYIHKIWLRQLIVSSFDYSFTILGGYHCWFPIL
;
A
#
# COMPACT_ATOMS: atom_id res chain seq x y z
N MET A 1 45.51 -37.68 -3.55
CA MET A 1 44.77 -38.08 -4.77
C MET A 1 43.43 -37.36 -4.76
N LEU A 2 42.84 -37.07 -5.92
CA LEU A 2 41.44 -36.64 -5.98
C LEU A 2 40.59 -37.87 -5.71
N GLU A 3 39.81 -37.87 -4.63
CA GLU A 3 39.04 -39.02 -4.19
C GLU A 3 37.54 -38.78 -4.40
N LYS A 4 36.82 -39.84 -4.78
CA LYS A 4 35.36 -39.79 -4.96
C LYS A 4 34.72 -39.65 -3.59
N PHE A 5 33.92 -38.60 -3.40
CA PHE A 5 33.21 -38.37 -2.16
C PHE A 5 31.99 -39.30 -2.05
N VAL A 6 31.87 -39.95 -0.89
CA VAL A 6 30.80 -40.90 -0.57
C VAL A 6 30.27 -40.59 0.84
N ILE A 7 28.97 -40.80 1.05
CA ILE A 7 28.29 -40.55 2.32
C ILE A 7 27.82 -41.89 2.91
N LEU A 8 28.06 -42.08 4.21
CA LEU A 8 27.66 -43.26 4.98
C LEU A 8 26.88 -42.85 6.25
N GLY A 9 26.13 -43.79 6.82
CA GLY A 9 25.33 -43.59 8.05
C GLY A 9 23.84 -43.34 7.80
N ASP A 10 23.11 -43.00 8.87
CA ASP A 10 21.64 -42.95 8.90
C ASP A 10 21.01 -41.94 7.92
N GLY A 11 21.78 -40.98 7.42
CA GLY A 11 21.34 -40.00 6.42
C GLY A 11 21.26 -40.55 4.98
N VAL A 12 21.68 -41.79 4.73
CA VAL A 12 21.58 -42.43 3.41
C VAL A 12 20.14 -42.88 3.17
N PHE A 13 19.54 -42.38 2.10
CA PHE A 13 18.15 -42.68 1.72
C PHE A 13 17.98 -44.15 1.27
N ALA A 14 16.76 -44.68 1.39
CA ALA A 14 16.46 -46.10 1.16
C ALA A 14 16.64 -46.55 -0.32
N GLY A 15 16.41 -45.63 -1.26
CA GLY A 15 16.47 -45.83 -2.71
C GLY A 15 15.63 -44.80 -3.45
N TYR A 16 15.76 -44.76 -4.77
CA TYR A 16 14.94 -43.99 -5.67
C TYR A 16 13.64 -44.73 -5.97
N LEU A 17 12.53 -43.99 -5.97
CA LEU A 17 11.20 -44.56 -6.22
C LEU A 17 11.15 -45.22 -7.61
N ASN A 18 10.72 -46.49 -7.67
CA ASN A 18 10.56 -47.29 -8.90
C ASN A 18 11.78 -47.39 -9.82
N SER A 19 13.01 -47.24 -9.32
CA SER A 19 14.21 -47.24 -10.17
C SER A 19 15.38 -48.04 -9.60
N GLY A 20 15.20 -49.37 -9.50
CA GLY A 20 16.22 -50.28 -8.98
C GLY A 20 17.57 -50.22 -9.69
N GLN A 21 17.60 -49.88 -10.98
CA GLN A 21 18.85 -49.69 -11.73
C GLN A 21 19.66 -48.45 -11.29
N LEU A 22 19.00 -47.39 -10.80
CA LEU A 22 19.69 -46.21 -10.26
C LEU A 22 20.20 -46.48 -8.85
N ASP A 23 19.43 -47.24 -8.06
CA ASP A 23 19.85 -47.68 -6.72
C ASP A 23 21.14 -48.49 -6.77
N GLU A 24 21.23 -49.48 -7.67
CA GLU A 24 22.45 -50.30 -7.82
C GLU A 24 23.67 -49.49 -8.27
N LYS A 25 23.47 -48.40 -9.01
CA LYS A 25 24.56 -47.52 -9.49
C LYS A 25 25.02 -46.52 -8.43
N CYS A 26 24.10 -46.02 -7.60
CA CYS A 26 24.34 -44.91 -6.66
C CYS A 26 24.55 -45.37 -5.22
N LEU A 27 23.94 -46.48 -4.81
CA LEU A 27 24.08 -47.08 -3.48
C LEU A 27 25.01 -48.29 -3.55
N ILE A 28 26.25 -48.09 -3.13
CA ILE A 28 27.30 -49.11 -3.16
C ILE A 28 27.60 -49.64 -1.75
N ASN A 29 27.96 -50.93 -1.65
CA ASN A 29 28.32 -51.56 -0.38
C ASN A 29 29.83 -51.43 -0.16
N ILE A 30 30.27 -50.74 0.91
CA ILE A 30 31.70 -50.52 1.17
C ILE A 30 32.28 -51.52 2.19
N ARG A 31 31.49 -52.04 3.14
CA ARG A 31 31.97 -53.04 4.11
C ARG A 31 30.86 -53.97 4.60
N GLN A 32 31.25 -55.20 4.94
CA GLN A 32 30.42 -56.17 5.65
C GLN A 32 30.82 -56.12 7.12
N VAL A 33 29.90 -55.71 8.00
CA VAL A 33 30.08 -55.71 9.46
C VAL A 33 29.01 -56.65 10.03
N GLY A 34 29.38 -57.90 10.33
CA GLY A 34 28.42 -58.95 10.66
C GLY A 34 27.50 -59.30 9.47
N ASP A 35 26.22 -59.57 9.73
CA ASP A 35 25.22 -59.95 8.70
C ASP A 35 24.58 -58.74 7.98
N ALA A 36 24.91 -57.50 8.37
CA ALA A 36 24.37 -56.29 7.77
C ALA A 36 25.33 -55.69 6.73
N LYS A 37 24.80 -55.40 5.53
CA LYS A 37 25.50 -54.64 4.49
C LYS A 37 25.22 -53.15 4.70
N GLU A 38 26.22 -52.37 5.11
CA GLU A 38 26.09 -50.91 5.15
C GLU A 38 26.21 -50.35 3.73
N LYS A 39 25.10 -49.79 3.25
CA LYS A 39 25.04 -49.05 1.98
C LYS A 39 25.63 -47.67 2.18
N CYS A 40 26.39 -47.19 1.21
CA CYS A 40 26.81 -45.80 1.13
C CYS A 40 26.36 -45.18 -0.19
N TYR A 41 26.17 -43.87 -0.17
CA TYR A 41 25.73 -43.10 -1.32
C TYR A 41 26.91 -42.44 -2.02
N LYS A 42 27.04 -42.70 -3.32
CA LYS A 42 28.04 -42.09 -4.20
C LYS A 42 27.52 -40.75 -4.70
N THR A 43 28.10 -39.64 -4.21
CA THR A 43 27.54 -38.30 -4.45
C THR A 43 27.83 -37.74 -5.85
N GLY A 44 28.86 -38.28 -6.51
CA GLY A 44 29.40 -37.77 -7.77
C GLY A 44 30.33 -36.55 -7.59
N ASP A 45 30.58 -36.13 -6.36
CA ASP A 45 31.46 -35.01 -6.03
C ASP A 45 32.91 -35.47 -5.87
N LEU A 46 33.84 -34.57 -6.20
CA LEU A 46 35.26 -34.67 -5.87
C LEU A 46 35.54 -33.76 -4.69
N ALA A 47 36.15 -34.32 -3.65
CA ALA A 47 36.54 -33.57 -2.48
C ALA A 47 37.89 -34.07 -1.95
N LYS A 48 38.52 -33.27 -1.09
CA LYS A 48 39.81 -33.61 -0.47
C LYS A 48 39.83 -33.13 0.98
N PHE A 49 40.31 -33.98 1.87
CA PHE A 49 40.61 -33.56 3.24
C PHE A 49 41.95 -32.80 3.31
N ASP A 50 41.97 -31.72 4.07
CA ASP A 50 43.22 -31.08 4.45
C ASP A 50 43.86 -31.74 5.69
N LYS A 51 45.00 -31.20 6.12
CA LYS A 51 45.75 -31.72 7.28
C LYS A 51 45.03 -31.51 8.61
N ASN A 52 44.04 -30.61 8.66
CA ASN A 52 43.25 -30.31 9.85
C ASN A 52 41.95 -31.13 9.90
N GLY A 53 41.67 -31.92 8.85
CA GLY A 53 40.46 -32.74 8.74
C GLY A 53 39.27 -31.99 8.11
N GLU A 54 39.47 -30.80 7.55
CA GLU A 54 38.41 -30.08 6.83
C GLU A 54 38.26 -30.61 5.40
N LEU A 55 37.02 -30.76 4.94
CA LEU A 55 36.69 -31.27 3.61
C LEU A 55 36.56 -30.12 2.60
N HIS A 56 37.47 -30.07 1.63
CA HIS A 56 37.46 -29.10 0.54
C HIS A 56 36.79 -29.69 -0.71
N PHE A 57 35.69 -29.06 -1.16
CA PHE A 57 34.98 -29.44 -2.38
C PHE A 57 35.73 -28.97 -3.64
N MET A 58 36.01 -29.89 -4.57
CA MET A 58 36.86 -29.67 -5.74
C MET A 58 36.09 -29.70 -7.08
N GLY A 59 34.80 -30.09 -7.08
CA GLY A 59 33.96 -30.15 -8.28
C GLY A 59 33.12 -31.42 -8.37
N ARG A 60 32.47 -31.65 -9.52
CA ARG A 60 31.67 -32.86 -9.82
C ARG A 60 32.30 -33.68 -10.95
N LEU A 61 32.04 -34.99 -10.94
CA LEU A 61 32.43 -35.91 -12.01
C LEU A 61 31.42 -35.95 -13.17
N ASP A 62 30.18 -35.51 -12.94
CA ASP A 62 29.10 -35.46 -13.93
C ASP A 62 28.83 -34.02 -14.42
N PHE A 63 28.01 -33.89 -15.48
CA PHE A 63 27.69 -32.60 -16.13
C PHE A 63 26.56 -31.83 -15.44
N GLN A 64 26.30 -32.09 -14.16
CA GLN A 64 25.26 -31.40 -13.41
C GLN A 64 25.70 -29.99 -13.08
N VAL A 65 24.82 -29.01 -13.33
CA VAL A 65 25.09 -27.60 -13.04
C VAL A 65 24.17 -27.09 -11.95
N LYS A 66 24.70 -26.21 -11.10
CA LYS A 66 23.88 -25.39 -10.21
C LYS A 66 23.52 -24.11 -10.94
N LEU A 67 22.24 -23.84 -11.16
CA LEU A 67 21.74 -22.59 -11.72
C LEU A 67 20.89 -21.90 -10.66
N ARG A 68 21.31 -20.73 -10.17
CA ARG A 68 20.54 -19.96 -9.16
C ARG A 68 20.15 -20.79 -7.93
N GLY A 69 21.06 -21.66 -7.48
CA GLY A 69 20.86 -22.56 -6.33
C GLY A 69 20.11 -23.87 -6.63
N GLN A 70 19.53 -24.04 -7.82
CA GLN A 70 18.85 -25.27 -8.24
C GLN A 70 19.83 -26.21 -8.95
N ARG A 71 19.70 -27.52 -8.69
CA ARG A 71 20.50 -28.57 -9.33
C ARG A 71 19.79 -29.01 -10.61
N ILE A 72 20.48 -28.85 -11.74
CA ILE A 72 19.92 -29.11 -13.07
C ILE A 72 20.76 -30.18 -13.78
N GLU A 73 20.09 -31.21 -14.28
CA GLU A 73 20.65 -32.22 -15.17
C GLU A 73 20.69 -31.67 -16.61
N ILE A 74 21.89 -31.33 -17.11
CA ILE A 74 22.04 -30.85 -18.50
C ILE A 74 21.58 -31.93 -19.49
N GLY A 75 21.86 -33.19 -19.22
CA GLY A 75 21.52 -34.30 -20.11
C GLY A 75 20.02 -34.50 -20.30
N GLU A 76 19.19 -34.14 -19.32
CA GLU A 76 17.73 -34.17 -19.45
C GLU A 76 17.25 -33.11 -20.45
N ILE A 77 17.82 -31.90 -20.38
CA ILE A 77 17.52 -30.82 -21.30
C ILE A 77 17.97 -31.19 -22.72
N GLU A 78 19.19 -31.72 -22.87
CA GLU A 78 19.71 -32.19 -24.16
C GLU A 78 18.82 -33.29 -24.76
N SER A 79 18.33 -34.23 -23.96
CA SER A 79 17.42 -35.29 -24.41
C SER A 79 16.10 -34.73 -24.93
N VAL A 80 15.47 -33.83 -24.17
CA VAL A 80 14.20 -33.18 -24.58
C VAL A 80 14.38 -32.36 -25.86
N ILE A 81 15.51 -31.65 -26.02
CA ILE A 81 15.80 -30.91 -27.26
C ILE A 81 15.95 -31.87 -28.44
N SER A 82 16.65 -33.00 -28.27
CA SER A 82 16.81 -34.00 -29.32
C SER A 82 15.48 -34.68 -29.70
N GLU A 83 14.55 -34.87 -28.75
CA GLU A 83 13.23 -35.45 -29.01
C GLU A 83 12.25 -34.47 -29.68
N SER A 84 12.53 -33.17 -29.64
CA SER A 84 11.61 -32.14 -30.13
C SER A 84 11.39 -32.16 -31.65
N SER A 85 12.35 -32.66 -32.43
CA SER A 85 12.28 -32.65 -33.90
C SER A 85 13.29 -33.60 -34.54
N GLU A 86 12.87 -34.29 -35.60
CA GLU A 86 13.73 -35.14 -36.45
C GLU A 86 14.85 -34.34 -37.16
N TYR A 87 14.71 -33.02 -37.25
CA TYR A 87 15.72 -32.14 -37.86
C TYR A 87 16.90 -31.83 -36.93
N VAL A 88 16.78 -32.08 -35.62
CA VAL A 88 17.87 -31.87 -34.66
C VAL A 88 18.80 -33.07 -34.68
N SER A 89 20.01 -32.91 -35.24
CA SER A 89 20.99 -33.99 -35.31
C SER A 89 21.79 -34.15 -34.02
N ASN A 90 22.24 -33.03 -33.45
CA ASN A 90 22.96 -32.98 -32.17
C ASN A 90 22.57 -31.72 -31.41
N CYS A 91 22.65 -31.74 -30.09
CA CYS A 91 22.54 -30.55 -29.28
C CYS A 91 23.52 -30.57 -28.10
N VAL A 92 23.88 -29.38 -27.61
CA VAL A 92 24.65 -29.21 -26.37
C VAL A 92 24.10 -28.05 -25.58
N VAL A 93 23.93 -28.25 -24.28
CA VAL A 93 23.51 -27.19 -23.36
C VAL A 93 24.64 -26.87 -22.38
N ILE A 94 24.94 -25.59 -22.20
CA ILE A 94 25.95 -25.11 -21.25
C ILE A 94 25.37 -24.04 -20.34
N LYS A 95 25.87 -24.00 -19.10
CA LYS A 95 25.66 -22.87 -18.20
C LYS A 95 26.67 -21.77 -18.54
N ILE A 96 26.18 -20.56 -18.78
CA ILE A 96 26.99 -19.35 -18.94
C ILE A 96 26.88 -18.50 -17.68
N ASN A 97 28.04 -18.06 -17.19
CA ASN A 97 28.16 -17.04 -16.16
C ASN A 97 28.62 -15.75 -16.84
N ASP A 98 27.80 -14.72 -16.82
CA ASP A 98 28.18 -13.41 -17.31
C ASP A 98 28.86 -12.62 -16.19
N GLU A 99 30.17 -12.45 -16.31
CA GLU A 99 31.01 -11.77 -15.31
C GLU A 99 30.64 -10.29 -15.13
N ASN A 100 30.09 -9.64 -16.15
CA ASN A 100 29.72 -8.22 -16.10
C ASN A 100 28.42 -8.01 -15.32
N THR A 101 27.43 -8.89 -15.51
CA THR A 101 26.10 -8.75 -14.92
C THR A 101 25.92 -9.60 -13.65
N LYS A 102 26.87 -10.49 -13.34
CA LYS A 102 26.76 -11.55 -12.31
C LYS A 102 25.55 -12.48 -12.52
N ASP A 103 25.01 -12.53 -13.73
CA ASP A 103 23.89 -13.39 -14.05
C ASP A 103 24.33 -14.79 -14.51
N GLU A 104 23.53 -15.79 -14.16
CA GLU A 104 23.67 -17.17 -14.60
C GLU A 104 22.48 -17.55 -15.51
N TYR A 105 22.75 -18.17 -16.66
CA TYR A 105 21.73 -18.68 -17.58
C TYR A 105 22.21 -19.90 -18.39
N LEU A 106 21.27 -20.56 -19.07
CA LEU A 106 21.53 -21.71 -19.93
C LEU A 106 21.52 -21.30 -21.41
N ALA A 107 22.50 -21.77 -22.17
CA ALA A 107 22.60 -21.60 -23.62
C ALA A 107 22.58 -22.96 -24.32
N ALA A 108 21.74 -23.10 -25.35
CA ALA A 108 21.60 -24.30 -26.16
C ALA A 108 22.20 -24.08 -27.57
N TYR A 109 23.04 -25.03 -27.99
CA TYR A 109 23.62 -25.11 -29.31
C TYR A 109 22.99 -26.28 -30.04
N ILE A 110 22.37 -26.03 -31.18
CA ILE A 110 21.62 -27.03 -31.95
C ILE A 110 22.28 -27.21 -33.30
N GLN A 111 22.57 -28.46 -33.66
CA GLN A 111 23.00 -28.84 -35.00
C GLN A 111 21.81 -29.41 -35.77
N ILE A 112 21.62 -28.99 -37.01
CA ILE A 112 20.56 -29.49 -37.89
C ILE A 112 21.12 -30.61 -38.77
N ALA A 113 20.32 -31.65 -39.02
CA ALA A 113 20.69 -32.72 -39.96
C ALA A 113 20.77 -32.17 -41.40
N ALA A 114 21.84 -32.47 -42.13
CA ALA A 114 21.91 -32.14 -43.55
C ALA A 114 20.80 -32.90 -44.30
N LEU A 115 19.92 -32.17 -44.97
CA LEU A 115 18.87 -32.72 -45.84
C LEU A 115 19.51 -33.32 -47.11
N THR A 116 20.12 -34.50 -47.02
CA THR A 116 20.73 -35.15 -48.20
C THR A 116 19.93 -36.28 -48.84
N ASP A 117 18.78 -36.72 -48.32
CA ASP A 117 18.07 -37.88 -48.94
C ASP A 117 16.55 -37.80 -49.08
N ILE A 118 15.94 -36.62 -49.18
CA ILE A 118 14.51 -36.52 -49.56
C ILE A 118 14.34 -35.49 -50.69
N ARG A 119 14.66 -35.93 -51.91
CA ARG A 119 14.10 -35.36 -53.14
C ARG A 119 12.68 -35.92 -53.31
N ASP A 120 11.73 -35.40 -52.53
CA ASP A 120 10.35 -35.25 -52.98
C ASP A 120 9.49 -34.55 -51.93
N LYS A 121 8.78 -33.51 -52.40
CA LYS A 121 7.76 -32.67 -51.72
C LYS A 121 8.25 -31.48 -50.88
N ASN A 122 8.13 -30.29 -51.47
CA ASN A 122 7.63 -29.05 -50.87
C ASN A 122 8.05 -28.73 -49.42
N ILE A 123 9.34 -28.74 -49.12
CA ILE A 123 9.88 -28.08 -47.92
C ILE A 123 10.87 -27.02 -48.42
N GLN A 124 10.33 -25.98 -49.04
CA GLN A 124 11.04 -24.70 -49.14
C GLN A 124 10.93 -24.04 -47.77
N SER A 125 12.09 -23.82 -47.14
CA SER A 125 12.30 -23.00 -45.95
C SER A 125 11.35 -23.26 -44.77
N ILE A 126 11.68 -24.25 -43.93
CA ILE A 126 11.47 -24.02 -42.50
C ILE A 126 12.40 -22.86 -42.18
N GLU A 127 11.87 -21.65 -41.98
CA GLU A 127 12.71 -20.56 -41.49
C GLU A 127 13.38 -21.05 -40.21
N TYR A 128 14.69 -20.86 -40.05
CA TYR A 128 15.41 -21.25 -38.83
C TYR A 128 14.75 -20.70 -37.55
N ASN A 129 13.98 -19.62 -37.69
CA ASN A 129 13.13 -19.05 -36.66
C ASN A 129 11.97 -19.97 -36.25
N ASP A 130 11.31 -20.64 -37.18
CA ASP A 130 10.23 -21.60 -36.92
C ASP A 130 10.72 -22.82 -36.16
N LEU A 131 11.91 -23.34 -36.52
CA LEU A 131 12.52 -24.46 -35.79
C LEU A 131 12.86 -24.05 -34.35
N LYS A 132 13.45 -22.86 -34.16
CA LYS A 132 13.76 -22.34 -32.82
C LYS A 132 12.49 -22.17 -31.97
N VAL A 133 11.42 -21.63 -32.54
CA VAL A 133 10.13 -21.48 -31.85
C VAL A 133 9.54 -22.83 -31.48
N HIS A 134 9.59 -23.81 -32.39
CA HIS A 134 9.12 -25.18 -32.16
C HIS A 134 9.90 -25.89 -31.04
N VAL A 135 11.23 -25.86 -31.08
CA VAL A 135 12.07 -26.49 -30.04
C VAL A 135 11.85 -25.81 -28.69
N THR A 136 11.75 -24.49 -28.67
CA THR A 136 11.52 -23.72 -27.42
C THR A 136 10.16 -24.05 -26.82
N SER A 137 9.10 -24.13 -27.63
CA SER A 137 7.75 -24.48 -27.15
C SER A 137 7.67 -25.92 -26.67
N TYR A 138 8.35 -26.86 -27.35
CA TYR A 138 8.46 -28.25 -26.91
C TYR A 138 9.14 -28.36 -25.54
N CYS A 139 10.25 -27.64 -25.34
CA CYS A 139 10.94 -27.59 -24.05
C CYS A 139 10.07 -26.98 -22.95
N LEU A 140 9.32 -25.91 -23.22
CA LEU A 140 8.40 -25.32 -22.24
C LEU A 140 7.30 -26.27 -21.76
N ASN A 141 6.90 -27.23 -22.61
CA ASN A 141 5.87 -28.22 -22.29
C ASN A 141 6.42 -29.45 -21.55
N HIS A 142 7.72 -29.76 -21.67
CA HIS A 142 8.33 -30.98 -21.14
C HIS A 142 9.36 -30.74 -20.04
N LEU A 143 9.81 -29.50 -19.83
CA LEU A 143 10.78 -29.12 -18.80
C LEU A 143 10.22 -28.06 -17.85
N PRO A 144 10.61 -28.11 -16.56
CA PRO A 144 10.41 -26.99 -15.64
C PRO A 144 11.02 -25.69 -16.18
N SER A 145 10.35 -24.56 -15.97
CA SER A 145 10.79 -23.24 -16.45
C SER A 145 12.28 -22.88 -16.21
N PRO A 146 12.90 -23.20 -15.06
CA PRO A 146 14.32 -22.92 -14.82
C PRO A 146 15.30 -23.76 -15.68
N MET A 147 14.83 -24.88 -16.24
CA MET A 147 15.62 -25.79 -17.08
C MET A 147 15.56 -25.43 -18.56
N VAL A 148 14.65 -24.53 -18.95
CA VAL A 148 14.52 -24.09 -20.35
C VAL A 148 15.66 -23.11 -20.69
N PRO A 149 16.48 -23.39 -21.73
CA PRO A 149 17.53 -22.48 -22.16
C PRO A 149 17.00 -21.09 -22.53
N SER A 150 17.71 -20.05 -22.08
CA SER A 150 17.36 -18.65 -22.35
C SER A 150 17.96 -18.15 -23.67
N VAL A 151 18.98 -18.83 -24.17
CA VAL A 151 19.71 -18.45 -25.38
C VAL A 151 19.87 -19.68 -26.27
N TRP A 152 19.69 -19.51 -27.58
CA TRP A 152 19.69 -20.59 -28.56
C TRP A 152 20.50 -20.18 -29.78
N LEU A 153 21.44 -21.03 -30.19
CA LEU A 153 22.23 -20.87 -31.42
C LEU A 153 22.14 -22.14 -32.27
N ILE A 154 21.76 -21.95 -33.53
CA ILE A 154 21.78 -23.01 -34.53
C ILE A 154 23.13 -22.96 -35.24
N MET A 155 23.77 -24.12 -35.40
CA MET A 155 25.07 -24.26 -36.05
C MET A 155 25.02 -25.37 -37.10
N ASP A 156 25.74 -25.18 -38.21
CA ASP A 156 25.89 -26.23 -39.24
C ASP A 156 26.64 -27.45 -38.69
N LYS A 157 27.64 -27.20 -37.82
CA LYS A 157 28.46 -28.24 -37.21
C LYS A 157 28.94 -27.83 -35.82
N LEU A 158 28.77 -28.73 -34.84
CA LEU A 158 29.34 -28.55 -33.50
C LEU A 158 30.85 -28.88 -33.51
N PRO A 159 31.68 -28.13 -32.75
CA PRO A 159 33.11 -28.41 -32.64
C PRO A 159 33.33 -29.75 -31.94
N ILE A 160 34.24 -30.58 -32.48
CA ILE A 160 34.53 -31.93 -31.98
C ILE A 160 36.03 -32.00 -31.65
N ASN A 161 36.38 -32.66 -30.55
CA ASN A 161 37.77 -32.93 -30.18
C ASN A 161 38.36 -34.11 -30.98
N GLU A 162 39.66 -34.34 -30.83
CA GLU A 162 40.42 -35.43 -31.51
C GLU A 162 39.83 -36.84 -31.27
N ASN A 163 39.05 -37.02 -30.19
CA ASN A 163 38.40 -38.27 -29.82
C ASN A 163 36.94 -38.38 -30.31
N GLY A 164 36.48 -37.48 -31.18
CA GLY A 164 35.12 -37.54 -31.72
C GLY A 164 34.01 -37.07 -30.76
N LYS A 165 34.35 -36.45 -29.62
CA LYS A 165 33.38 -35.88 -28.66
C LYS A 165 33.27 -34.37 -28.81
N ILE A 166 32.09 -33.81 -28.54
CA ILE A 166 31.84 -32.37 -28.67
C ILE A 166 32.74 -31.57 -27.72
N ASP A 167 33.51 -30.64 -28.27
CA ASP A 167 34.42 -29.77 -27.51
C ASP A 167 33.69 -28.51 -27.02
N ARG A 168 33.16 -28.60 -25.80
CA ARG A 168 32.40 -27.51 -25.15
C ARG A 168 33.21 -26.23 -24.96
N LYS A 169 34.55 -26.30 -24.93
CA LYS A 169 35.41 -25.12 -24.74
C LYS A 169 35.54 -24.26 -25.99
N GLN A 170 35.32 -24.86 -27.16
CA GLN A 170 35.41 -24.17 -28.45
C GLN A 170 34.05 -23.65 -28.95
N LEU A 171 32.99 -23.76 -28.14
CA LEU A 171 31.69 -23.22 -28.49
C LEU A 171 31.74 -21.68 -28.51
N PRO A 172 31.15 -21.03 -29.53
CA PRO A 172 31.15 -19.58 -29.62
C PRO A 172 30.34 -18.97 -28.47
N LYS A 173 30.85 -17.87 -27.88
CA LYS A 173 30.11 -17.13 -26.84
C LYS A 173 28.92 -16.41 -27.47
N ILE A 174 27.75 -16.51 -26.84
CA ILE A 174 26.52 -15.83 -27.28
C ILE A 174 26.17 -14.79 -26.21
N GLU A 175 26.14 -13.52 -26.59
CA GLU A 175 25.74 -12.42 -25.70
C GLU A 175 24.20 -12.27 -25.71
N ARG A 176 23.62 -11.92 -24.56
CA ARG A 176 22.19 -11.60 -24.45
C ARG A 176 21.85 -10.38 -25.32
N GLY A 177 20.68 -10.39 -25.94
CA GLY A 177 20.18 -9.26 -26.74
C GLY A 177 20.60 -9.25 -28.23
N HIS A 178 21.51 -10.12 -28.67
CA HIS A 178 21.78 -10.31 -30.11
C HIS A 178 20.83 -11.38 -30.69
N SER A 179 19.92 -10.98 -31.58
CA SER A 179 19.26 -11.94 -32.45
C SER A 179 20.29 -12.47 -33.44
N SER A 180 20.78 -13.68 -33.22
CA SER A 180 21.70 -14.38 -34.14
C SER A 180 20.97 -14.84 -35.40
N PHE A 181 20.52 -13.89 -36.22
CA PHE A 181 20.21 -14.07 -37.63
C PHE A 181 20.61 -12.79 -38.37
N PRO A 182 21.38 -12.88 -39.48
CA PRO A 182 21.52 -11.78 -40.40
C PRO A 182 20.18 -11.62 -41.13
N LEU A 183 19.27 -10.83 -40.55
CA LEU A 183 18.12 -10.32 -41.27
C LEU A 183 18.64 -9.28 -42.25
N SER A 184 18.44 -9.53 -43.55
CA SER A 184 18.77 -8.62 -44.64
C SER A 184 18.32 -7.19 -44.30
N GLU A 185 19.20 -6.21 -44.54
CA GLU A 185 19.01 -4.77 -44.29
C GLU A 185 17.72 -4.15 -44.90
N THR A 186 16.98 -4.91 -45.69
CA THR A 186 15.76 -4.51 -46.40
C THR A 186 14.47 -4.52 -45.58
N THR A 187 14.42 -5.05 -44.35
CA THR A 187 13.21 -4.98 -43.50
C THR A 187 13.31 -4.03 -42.30
N LEU A 188 14.50 -3.46 -42.05
CA LEU A 188 14.78 -2.57 -40.92
C LEU A 188 14.26 -1.13 -41.07
N SER A 189 13.65 -0.76 -42.21
CA SER A 189 13.42 0.64 -42.58
C SER A 189 11.96 1.09 -42.75
N MET A 190 10.93 0.30 -42.39
CA MET A 190 9.54 0.72 -42.63
C MET A 190 8.54 0.31 -41.54
N ILE A 191 8.88 0.45 -40.26
CA ILE A 191 7.86 0.42 -39.21
C ILE A 191 8.06 1.62 -38.29
N THR A 192 7.16 2.59 -38.40
CA THR A 192 7.12 3.78 -37.55
C THR A 192 7.03 3.34 -36.09
N THR A 193 8.02 3.70 -35.28
CA THR A 193 7.98 3.49 -33.84
C THR A 193 6.94 4.39 -33.19
N THR A 194 6.10 3.84 -32.33
CA THR A 194 5.27 4.69 -31.46
C THR A 194 6.10 5.20 -30.28
N PRO A 195 5.78 6.37 -29.71
CA PRO A 195 6.49 6.88 -28.52
C PRO A 195 6.46 5.91 -27.32
N ILE A 196 5.40 5.08 -27.24
CA ILE A 196 5.25 4.05 -26.22
C ILE A 196 6.19 2.87 -26.49
N GLU A 197 6.32 2.43 -27.75
CA GLU A 197 7.29 1.40 -28.14
C GLU A 197 8.72 1.83 -27.83
N GLU A 198 9.11 3.08 -28.10
CA GLU A 198 10.44 3.61 -27.76
C GLU A 198 10.69 3.60 -26.25
N LYS A 199 9.70 4.02 -25.47
CA LYS A 199 9.83 4.05 -24.01
C LYS A 199 9.88 2.66 -23.39
N ILE A 200 9.13 1.70 -23.92
CA ILE A 200 9.22 0.29 -23.51
C ILE A 200 10.58 -0.30 -23.92
N LYS A 201 11.09 0.03 -25.13
CA LYS A 201 12.43 -0.36 -25.58
C LYS A 201 13.51 0.14 -24.62
N GLU A 202 13.47 1.41 -24.22
CA GLU A 202 14.39 1.96 -23.22
C GLU A 202 14.32 1.21 -21.88
N ILE A 203 13.11 0.87 -21.42
CA ILE A 203 12.92 0.12 -20.17
C ILE A 203 13.52 -1.28 -20.28
N PHE A 204 13.36 -1.95 -21.42
CA PHE A 204 13.94 -3.27 -21.64
C PHE A 204 15.47 -3.16 -21.65
N ILE A 205 16.06 -2.22 -22.39
CA ILE A 205 17.51 -1.98 -22.38
C ILE A 205 18.03 -1.81 -20.94
N LYS A 206 17.33 -1.02 -20.11
CA LYS A 206 17.67 -0.83 -18.69
C LYS A 206 17.51 -2.11 -17.87
N ALA A 207 16.43 -2.87 -18.07
CA ALA A 207 16.17 -4.10 -17.33
C ALA A 207 17.19 -5.20 -17.63
N PHE A 208 17.62 -5.30 -18.90
CA PHE A 208 18.63 -6.24 -19.39
C PHE A 208 20.07 -5.78 -19.15
N HIS A 209 20.29 -4.57 -18.64
CA HIS A 209 21.61 -3.94 -18.52
C HIS A 209 22.38 -3.90 -19.86
N LEU A 210 21.66 -3.71 -20.97
CA LEU A 210 22.26 -3.59 -22.30
C LEU A 210 22.78 -2.18 -22.53
N ASN A 211 23.72 -2.05 -23.48
CA ASN A 211 24.18 -0.74 -23.92
C ASN A 211 23.04 0.02 -24.59
N SER A 212 22.98 1.34 -24.41
CA SER A 212 21.95 2.20 -25.00
C SER A 212 21.93 2.20 -26.53
N THR A 213 22.99 1.69 -27.17
CA THR A 213 23.15 1.53 -28.62
C THR A 213 22.69 0.17 -29.15
N THR A 214 22.22 -0.75 -28.30
CA THR A 214 21.81 -2.09 -28.73
C THR A 214 20.50 -2.04 -29.53
N ASN A 215 20.57 -2.47 -30.79
CA ASN A 215 19.39 -2.56 -31.67
C ASN A 215 18.55 -3.79 -31.30
N ILE A 216 17.46 -3.56 -30.56
CA ILE A 216 16.47 -4.58 -30.22
C ILE A 216 15.37 -4.61 -31.28
N ASN A 217 15.06 -5.81 -31.80
CA ASN A 217 13.89 -6.03 -32.65
C ASN A 217 12.61 -5.91 -31.82
N LEU A 218 11.68 -5.04 -32.24
CA LEU A 218 10.43 -4.73 -31.52
C LEU A 218 9.44 -5.91 -31.49
N ASP A 219 9.53 -6.83 -32.46
CA ASP A 219 8.68 -8.01 -32.55
C ASP A 219 9.29 -9.23 -31.83
N ALA A 220 10.55 -9.14 -31.41
CA ALA A 220 11.17 -10.21 -30.63
C ALA A 220 10.49 -10.34 -29.27
N SER A 221 10.13 -11.56 -28.91
CA SER A 221 9.59 -11.88 -27.59
C SER A 221 10.65 -11.65 -26.50
N PHE A 222 10.21 -11.31 -25.30
CA PHE A 222 11.06 -11.06 -24.12
C PHE A 222 11.97 -12.26 -23.84
N GLY A 223 11.46 -13.48 -24.02
CA GLY A 223 12.25 -14.71 -23.91
C GLY A 223 13.29 -14.86 -25.02
N THR A 224 12.95 -14.57 -26.29
CA THR A 224 13.92 -14.64 -27.41
C THR A 224 15.06 -13.64 -27.31
N LEU A 225 14.87 -12.55 -26.56
CA LEU A 225 15.92 -11.58 -26.21
C LEU A 225 16.82 -12.05 -25.06
N GLY A 226 16.52 -13.21 -24.45
CA GLY A 226 17.25 -13.77 -23.31
C GLY A 226 16.69 -13.36 -21.95
N GLY A 227 15.43 -12.91 -21.88
CA GLY A 227 14.76 -12.45 -20.67
C GLY A 227 14.51 -13.54 -19.65
N THR A 228 14.90 -13.27 -18.41
CA THR A 228 14.61 -14.14 -17.27
C THR A 228 13.51 -13.53 -16.38
N SER A 229 12.96 -14.32 -15.45
CA SER A 229 11.90 -13.84 -14.55
C SER A 229 12.32 -12.64 -13.68
N MET A 230 13.62 -12.51 -13.38
CA MET A 230 14.14 -11.36 -12.64
C MET A 230 14.15 -10.09 -13.50
N ASP A 231 14.51 -10.23 -14.79
CA ASP A 231 14.49 -9.13 -15.76
C ASP A 231 13.05 -8.68 -16.03
N ALA A 232 12.13 -9.63 -16.10
CA ALA A 232 10.69 -9.37 -16.20
C ALA A 232 10.20 -8.53 -15.00
N MET A 233 10.62 -8.87 -13.78
CA MET A 233 10.24 -8.12 -12.58
C MET A 233 10.83 -6.70 -12.57
N LYS A 234 12.10 -6.55 -13.00
CA LYS A 234 12.75 -5.23 -13.17
C LYS A 234 12.02 -4.38 -14.20
N ALA A 235 11.73 -4.95 -15.37
CA ALA A 235 11.01 -4.27 -16.45
C ALA A 235 9.62 -3.81 -16.01
N VAL A 236 8.82 -4.69 -15.39
CA VAL A 236 7.49 -4.36 -14.85
C VAL A 236 7.57 -3.22 -13.82
N THR A 237 8.57 -3.25 -12.93
CA THR A 237 8.78 -2.19 -11.93
C THR A 237 9.07 -0.84 -12.59
N LEU A 238 9.94 -0.82 -13.61
CA LEU A 238 10.24 0.39 -14.37
C LEU A 238 9.03 0.91 -15.17
N ILE A 239 8.23 0.01 -15.75
CA ILE A 239 6.98 0.39 -16.43
C ILE A 239 5.98 1.01 -15.45
N ARG A 240 5.85 0.47 -14.22
CA ARG A 240 4.98 1.05 -13.17
C ARG A 240 5.38 2.48 -12.84
N GLN A 241 6.68 2.75 -12.77
CA GLN A 241 7.20 4.07 -12.43
C GLN A 241 7.06 5.08 -13.57
N GLN A 242 7.22 4.65 -14.84
CA GLN A 242 7.44 5.57 -15.96
C GLN A 242 6.28 5.65 -16.97
N LEU A 243 5.37 4.67 -16.98
CA LEU A 243 4.35 4.51 -18.02
C LEU A 243 2.95 4.17 -17.46
N TYR A 244 2.81 3.07 -16.73
CA TYR A 244 1.50 2.57 -16.30
C TYR A 244 1.58 1.89 -14.92
N PRO A 245 1.17 2.58 -13.83
CA PRO A 245 1.33 2.08 -12.45
C PRO A 245 0.61 0.76 -12.12
N GLN A 246 -0.45 0.44 -12.87
CA GLN A 246 -1.29 -0.74 -12.64
C GLN A 246 -0.86 -1.96 -13.46
N ILE A 247 0.29 -1.93 -14.16
CA ILE A 247 0.74 -3.10 -14.92
C ILE A 247 0.98 -4.30 -13.99
N GLU A 248 0.43 -5.44 -14.37
CA GLU A 248 0.68 -6.75 -13.74
C GLU A 248 1.73 -7.53 -14.53
N ILE A 249 2.50 -8.37 -13.84
CA ILE A 249 3.54 -9.18 -14.49
C ILE A 249 2.98 -10.18 -15.50
N GLY A 250 1.75 -10.67 -15.28
CA GLY A 250 1.06 -11.54 -16.23
C GLY A 250 0.88 -10.88 -17.60
N LEU A 251 0.71 -9.55 -17.65
CA LEU A 251 0.52 -8.83 -18.90
C LEU A 251 1.75 -8.85 -19.80
N LEU A 252 2.95 -8.86 -19.19
CA LEU A 252 4.22 -9.00 -19.90
C LEU A 252 4.34 -10.40 -20.53
N TYR A 253 3.98 -11.45 -19.79
CA TYR A 253 4.06 -12.82 -20.30
C TYR A 253 3.03 -13.11 -21.39
N SER A 254 1.82 -12.56 -21.28
CA SER A 254 0.78 -12.70 -22.31
C SER A 254 1.08 -11.89 -23.58
N ASN A 255 1.96 -10.89 -23.50
CA ASN A 255 2.33 -10.01 -24.61
C ASN A 255 3.85 -9.82 -24.65
N PRO A 256 4.60 -10.87 -25.01
CA PRO A 256 6.02 -10.91 -24.74
C PRO A 256 6.85 -10.00 -25.65
N SER A 257 6.36 -9.51 -26.79
CA SER A 257 7.13 -8.54 -27.61
C SER A 257 6.87 -7.08 -27.23
N ILE A 258 7.82 -6.19 -27.53
CA ILE A 258 7.67 -4.74 -27.27
C ILE A 258 6.43 -4.20 -27.97
N ARG A 259 6.22 -4.60 -29.23
CA ARG A 259 5.06 -4.17 -30.03
C ARG A 259 3.74 -4.71 -29.48
N GLN A 260 3.70 -5.98 -29.05
CA GLN A 260 2.49 -6.56 -28.44
C GLN A 260 2.16 -5.87 -27.12
N LEU A 261 3.18 -5.65 -26.28
CA LEU A 261 3.00 -4.98 -25.00
C LEU A 261 2.56 -3.53 -25.18
N ALA A 262 3.17 -2.79 -26.12
CA ALA A 262 2.77 -1.44 -26.50
C ALA A 262 1.31 -1.43 -26.96
N LYS A 263 0.91 -2.32 -27.87
CA LYS A 263 -0.46 -2.40 -28.39
C LYS A 263 -1.52 -2.61 -27.31
N VAL A 264 -1.20 -3.32 -26.23
CA VAL A 264 -2.13 -3.54 -25.11
C VAL A 264 -2.10 -2.40 -24.10
N LEU A 265 -0.91 -1.82 -23.86
CA LEU A 265 -0.75 -0.71 -22.93
C LEU A 265 -1.26 0.61 -23.52
N GLU A 266 -1.10 0.84 -24.81
CA GLU A 266 -1.48 2.05 -25.51
C GLU A 266 -2.95 2.43 -25.27
N PRO A 267 -3.97 1.59 -25.54
CA PRO A 267 -5.35 1.94 -25.24
C PRO A 267 -5.63 2.08 -23.73
N LYS A 268 -4.90 1.39 -22.84
CA LYS A 268 -5.05 1.54 -21.38
C LYS A 268 -4.46 2.86 -20.88
N ILE A 269 -3.31 3.26 -21.43
CA ILE A 269 -2.65 4.53 -21.20
C ILE A 269 -3.53 5.65 -21.77
N PHE A 270 -4.01 5.53 -23.02
CA PHE A 270 -4.91 6.49 -23.64
C PHE A 270 -6.26 6.59 -22.94
N LYS A 271 -6.81 5.53 -22.35
CA LYS A 271 -8.05 5.60 -21.56
C LYS A 271 -7.81 6.29 -20.22
N ASN A 272 -6.67 6.06 -19.56
CA ASN A 272 -6.24 6.84 -18.40
C ASN A 272 -5.98 8.31 -18.76
N PHE A 273 -5.37 8.56 -19.92
CA PHE A 273 -5.13 9.91 -20.46
C PHE A 273 -6.42 10.59 -20.91
N GLN A 274 -7.39 9.90 -21.52
CA GLN A 274 -8.70 10.47 -21.87
C GLN A 274 -9.58 10.64 -20.63
N HIS A 275 -9.44 9.83 -19.58
CA HIS A 275 -10.07 10.12 -18.30
C HIS A 275 -9.49 11.39 -17.66
N THR A 276 -8.20 11.67 -17.85
CA THR A 276 -7.54 12.92 -17.39
C THR A 276 -7.70 14.10 -18.36
N VAL A 277 -7.92 13.87 -19.66
CA VAL A 277 -8.00 14.88 -20.73
C VAL A 277 -9.44 15.23 -21.12
N ASN A 278 -10.39 14.28 -21.10
CA ASN A 278 -11.82 14.61 -21.17
C ASN A 278 -12.31 15.22 -19.85
N GLU A 279 -11.51 15.12 -18.77
CA GLU A 279 -11.67 15.98 -17.61
C GLU A 279 -11.10 17.40 -17.80
N SER A 280 -10.26 17.67 -18.81
CA SER A 280 -9.62 18.98 -19.03
C SER A 280 -10.03 19.73 -20.30
N ILE A 281 -10.76 19.14 -21.25
CA ILE A 281 -11.20 19.81 -22.51
C ILE A 281 -12.72 20.10 -22.52
N SER A 282 -13.30 20.51 -21.39
CA SER A 282 -14.46 21.41 -21.41
C SER A 282 -14.04 22.79 -20.93
N ILE A 283 -13.03 23.36 -21.58
CA ILE A 283 -12.78 24.79 -21.51
C ILE A 283 -13.79 25.41 -22.47
N ASP A 284 -14.89 25.91 -21.91
CA ASP A 284 -15.64 26.97 -22.58
C ASP A 284 -14.66 28.10 -22.85
N ASN A 285 -14.22 28.24 -24.11
CA ASN A 285 -13.44 29.38 -24.60
C ASN A 285 -14.27 30.68 -24.70
N ASN A 286 -15.32 30.77 -23.89
CA ASN A 286 -16.05 31.99 -23.62
C ASN A 286 -16.02 32.20 -22.13
N ASN A 287 -15.07 32.99 -21.64
CA ASN A 287 -15.42 34.13 -20.78
C ASN A 287 -14.21 35.02 -20.56
N ASN A 288 -14.42 36.29 -20.90
CA ASN A 288 -13.69 37.42 -20.36
C ASN A 288 -13.46 37.22 -18.86
N ASP A 289 -12.21 37.39 -18.43
CA ASP A 289 -11.76 37.32 -17.06
C ASP A 289 -12.30 38.53 -16.25
N ASN A 290 -13.62 38.55 -16.05
CA ASN A 290 -14.32 39.38 -15.09
C ASN A 290 -14.48 38.54 -13.82
N ARG A 291 -13.48 38.58 -12.94
CA ARG A 291 -13.59 37.99 -11.60
C ARG A 291 -14.90 38.48 -10.95
N PRO A 292 -15.78 37.59 -10.47
CA PRO A 292 -17.00 38.05 -9.86
C PRO A 292 -16.66 38.66 -8.49
N LYS A 293 -16.78 39.99 -8.38
CA LYS A 293 -16.78 40.80 -7.14
C LYS A 293 -17.49 40.16 -5.93
N PRO A 294 -18.52 39.29 -6.03
CA PRO A 294 -19.09 38.61 -4.87
C PRO A 294 -18.13 37.66 -4.11
N SER A 295 -17.09 37.08 -4.73
CA SER A 295 -16.22 36.10 -4.04
C SER A 295 -15.46 36.71 -2.86
N LEU A 296 -14.85 37.88 -3.08
CA LEU A 296 -14.14 38.65 -2.06
C LEU A 296 -15.09 39.14 -0.95
N LEU A 297 -16.33 39.50 -1.32
CA LEU A 297 -17.35 39.96 -0.37
C LEU A 297 -17.84 38.82 0.53
N ILE A 298 -17.96 37.60 0.00
CA ILE A 298 -18.34 36.42 0.79
C ILE A 298 -17.19 36.01 1.71
N GLU A 299 -15.95 36.09 1.26
CA GLU A 299 -14.77 35.81 2.08
C GLU A 299 -14.68 36.79 3.26
N THR A 300 -14.81 38.10 2.99
CA THR A 300 -14.80 39.11 4.05
C THR A 300 -15.98 38.94 4.99
N LEU A 301 -17.18 38.64 4.50
CA LEU A 301 -18.34 38.34 5.34
C LEU A 301 -18.11 37.08 6.20
N GLY A 302 -17.53 36.02 5.63
CA GLY A 302 -17.20 34.79 6.34
C GLY A 302 -16.18 35.02 7.45
N ILE A 303 -15.14 35.82 7.19
CA ILE A 303 -14.16 36.22 8.20
C ILE A 303 -14.82 37.08 9.28
N ILE A 304 -15.65 38.06 8.91
CA ILE A 304 -16.40 38.89 9.87
C ILE A 304 -17.30 38.03 10.75
N LEU A 305 -17.98 37.02 10.19
CA LEU A 305 -18.82 36.09 10.94
C LEU A 305 -18.01 35.18 11.87
N LEU A 306 -16.83 34.71 11.44
CA LEU A 306 -15.93 33.93 12.31
C LEU A 306 -15.38 34.79 13.45
N VAL A 307 -14.96 36.02 13.15
CA VAL A 307 -14.52 37.00 14.15
C VAL A 307 -15.67 37.37 15.08
N TYR A 308 -16.89 37.56 14.57
CA TYR A 308 -18.08 37.81 15.37
C TYR A 308 -18.39 36.62 16.27
N HIS A 309 -18.37 35.38 15.75
CA HIS A 309 -18.57 34.18 16.56
C HIS A 309 -17.57 34.13 17.73
N TYR A 310 -16.31 34.46 17.45
CA TYR A 310 -15.26 34.53 18.46
C TYR A 310 -15.45 35.69 19.45
N LEU A 311 -15.67 36.92 18.97
CA LEU A 311 -15.89 38.11 19.81
C LEU A 311 -17.19 38.03 20.60
N PHE A 312 -18.24 37.42 20.06
CA PHE A 312 -19.49 37.16 20.76
C PHE A 312 -19.27 36.15 21.89
N SER A 313 -18.47 35.10 21.68
CA SER A 313 -18.09 34.19 22.75
C SER A 313 -17.31 34.91 23.86
N ILE A 314 -16.39 35.81 23.51
CA ILE A 314 -15.65 36.64 24.49
C ILE A 314 -16.57 37.63 25.20
N TRP A 315 -17.38 38.37 24.45
CA TRP A 315 -18.27 39.41 24.98
C TRP A 315 -19.32 38.82 25.89
N THR A 316 -19.94 37.70 25.50
CA THR A 316 -20.85 36.98 26.41
C THR A 316 -20.12 36.55 27.66
N THR A 317 -18.83 36.18 27.58
CA THR A 317 -18.05 35.74 28.76
C THR A 317 -17.78 36.92 29.69
N MET A 318 -17.43 38.07 29.13
CA MET A 318 -17.16 39.30 29.87
C MET A 318 -18.43 39.95 30.45
N LYS A 319 -19.53 40.00 29.70
CA LYS A 319 -20.80 40.53 30.20
C LYS A 319 -21.44 39.64 31.24
N PHE A 320 -21.26 38.33 31.08
CA PHE A 320 -21.61 37.38 32.10
C PHE A 320 -20.84 37.66 33.41
N VAL A 321 -19.52 37.87 33.32
CA VAL A 321 -18.66 38.27 34.45
C VAL A 321 -19.13 39.53 35.17
N GLU A 322 -19.63 40.53 34.43
CA GLU A 322 -20.07 41.83 34.99
C GLU A 322 -21.39 41.74 35.77
N TYR A 323 -22.25 40.77 35.48
CA TYR A 323 -23.60 40.62 36.07
C TYR A 323 -23.69 39.57 37.19
N ILE A 324 -22.56 38.97 37.57
CA ILE A 324 -22.53 37.95 38.62
C ILE A 324 -22.53 38.61 40.00
N GLU A 325 -23.69 38.60 40.67
CA GLU A 325 -23.74 38.80 42.12
C GLU A 325 -23.06 37.63 42.86
N PRO A 326 -22.33 37.89 43.97
CA PRO A 326 -21.46 36.92 44.62
C PRO A 326 -22.16 35.61 45.05
N TYR A 327 -23.46 35.64 45.35
CA TYR A 327 -24.21 34.50 45.89
C TYR A 327 -24.72 33.51 44.83
N ASN A 328 -24.89 33.90 43.57
CA ASN A 328 -25.33 33.02 42.47
C ASN A 328 -24.22 32.70 41.44
N THR A 329 -22.99 33.13 41.72
CA THR A 329 -21.75 32.90 40.95
C THR A 329 -21.62 31.48 40.41
N MET A 330 -21.67 30.48 41.29
CA MET A 330 -21.41 29.07 40.94
C MET A 330 -22.42 28.50 39.94
N ILE A 331 -23.71 28.71 40.16
CA ILE A 331 -24.77 28.16 39.28
C ILE A 331 -24.70 28.83 37.92
N ASN A 332 -24.58 30.16 37.90
CA ASN A 332 -24.53 30.91 36.67
C ASN A 332 -23.28 30.53 35.85
N ILE A 333 -22.08 30.45 36.48
CA ILE A 333 -20.85 30.09 35.76
C ILE A 333 -20.93 28.65 35.25
N THR A 334 -21.50 27.74 36.03
CA THR A 334 -21.71 26.34 35.61
C THR A 334 -22.65 26.25 34.41
N LEU A 335 -23.78 26.98 34.45
CA LEU A 335 -24.70 27.05 33.31
C LEU A 335 -24.01 27.64 32.08
N TYR A 336 -23.21 28.68 32.25
CA TYR A 336 -22.49 29.35 31.15
C TYR A 336 -21.48 28.42 30.46
N ILE A 337 -20.70 27.67 31.25
CA ILE A 337 -19.68 26.73 30.76
C ILE A 337 -20.30 25.52 30.05
N ILE A 338 -21.51 25.11 30.43
CA ILE A 338 -22.23 24.04 29.74
C ILE A 338 -22.92 24.57 28.49
N LEU A 339 -23.56 25.73 28.60
CA LEU A 339 -24.43 26.27 27.56
C LEU A 339 -23.65 26.70 26.32
N ILE A 340 -22.46 27.28 26.46
CA ILE A 340 -21.70 27.79 25.30
C ILE A 340 -21.15 26.69 24.42
N PRO A 341 -20.47 25.64 24.94
CA PRO A 341 -20.06 24.52 24.09
C PRO A 341 -21.27 23.88 23.41
N CYS A 342 -22.41 23.74 24.11
CA CYS A 342 -23.64 23.26 23.50
C CYS A 342 -24.09 24.17 22.36
N ILE A 343 -24.17 25.49 22.57
CA ILE A 343 -24.52 26.46 21.53
C ILE A 343 -23.51 26.44 20.36
N GLN A 344 -22.22 26.34 20.64
CA GLN A 344 -21.14 26.24 19.63
C GLN A 344 -21.30 24.99 18.76
N LEU A 345 -21.64 23.85 19.36
CA LEU A 345 -21.94 22.62 18.62
C LEU A 345 -23.13 22.80 17.67
N PHE A 346 -24.18 23.54 18.10
CA PHE A 346 -25.34 23.85 17.25
C PHE A 346 -25.05 24.86 16.14
N HIS A 347 -24.08 25.76 16.29
CA HIS A 347 -23.76 26.76 15.27
C HIS A 347 -23.41 26.13 13.92
N TYR A 348 -22.61 25.06 13.92
CA TYR A 348 -22.31 24.35 12.67
C TYR A 348 -23.59 23.83 12.01
N ILE A 349 -24.49 23.22 12.77
CA ILE A 349 -25.76 22.66 12.27
C ILE A 349 -26.65 23.77 11.69
N ILE A 350 -26.76 24.90 12.38
CA ILE A 350 -27.55 26.06 11.95
C ILE A 350 -27.01 26.61 10.62
N TRP A 351 -25.71 26.91 10.57
CA TRP A 351 -25.09 27.45 9.35
C TRP A 351 -25.12 26.45 8.20
N LYS A 352 -24.98 25.16 8.49
CA LYS A 352 -25.07 24.10 7.49
C LYS A 352 -26.45 24.09 6.83
N HIS A 353 -27.53 24.15 7.61
CA HIS A 353 -28.89 24.15 7.06
C HIS A 353 -29.25 25.48 6.38
N LEU A 354 -28.63 26.59 6.81
CA LEU A 354 -28.82 27.90 6.19
C LEU A 354 -28.11 28.01 4.83
N LEU A 355 -26.87 27.52 4.72
CA LEU A 355 -26.07 27.59 3.49
C LEU A 355 -26.38 26.44 2.52
N PHE A 356 -26.73 25.26 3.04
CA PHE A 356 -27.05 24.05 2.27
C PHE A 356 -28.38 23.43 2.74
N PRO A 357 -29.53 24.08 2.49
CA PRO A 357 -30.84 23.61 2.97
C PRO A 357 -31.24 22.24 2.41
N TYR A 358 -30.74 21.88 1.23
CA TYR A 358 -30.97 20.58 0.59
C TYR A 358 -29.80 19.60 0.75
N GLY A 359 -28.89 19.88 1.70
CA GLY A 359 -27.65 19.14 1.91
C GLY A 359 -26.58 19.42 0.86
N MET A 360 -25.33 19.08 1.20
CA MET A 360 -24.26 19.07 0.23
C MET A 360 -24.48 17.94 -0.79
N LYS A 361 -24.52 18.28 -2.08
CA LYS A 361 -24.58 17.29 -3.16
C LYS A 361 -23.17 16.90 -3.59
N CYS A 362 -23.00 15.64 -3.98
CA CYS A 362 -21.82 15.23 -4.72
C CYS A 362 -21.77 16.02 -6.02
N ASP A 363 -20.70 16.76 -6.22
CA ASP A 363 -20.49 17.61 -7.38
C ASP A 363 -19.22 17.16 -8.08
N THR A 364 -19.34 16.85 -9.37
CA THR A 364 -18.22 16.34 -10.15
C THR A 364 -17.17 17.43 -10.38
N LYS A 365 -17.58 18.69 -10.60
CA LYS A 365 -16.68 19.86 -10.70
C LYS A 365 -17.39 21.15 -10.34
N THR A 366 -16.88 21.86 -9.34
CA THR A 366 -17.30 23.22 -9.00
C THR A 366 -16.09 24.16 -9.06
N GLN A 367 -16.26 25.37 -9.58
CA GLN A 367 -15.17 26.35 -9.62
C GLN A 367 -14.76 26.78 -8.20
N LEU A 368 -13.44 26.90 -7.99
CA LEU A 368 -12.86 27.55 -6.82
C LEU A 368 -13.31 29.02 -6.78
N TYR A 369 -13.39 29.57 -5.56
CA TYR A 369 -13.87 30.93 -5.30
C TYR A 369 -15.33 31.20 -5.68
N SER A 370 -16.11 30.18 -6.03
CA SER A 370 -17.55 30.28 -6.15
C SER A 370 -18.22 30.49 -4.78
N PHE A 371 -19.46 31.01 -4.77
CA PHE A 371 -20.26 31.10 -3.55
C PHE A 371 -20.37 29.74 -2.83
N LYS A 372 -20.51 28.66 -3.61
CA LYS A 372 -20.59 27.29 -3.09
C LYS A 372 -19.29 26.86 -2.41
N TYR A 373 -18.13 27.17 -3.02
CA TYR A 373 -16.81 26.93 -2.42
C TYR A 373 -16.66 27.66 -1.09
N TYR A 374 -16.94 28.97 -1.05
CA TYR A 374 -16.79 29.74 0.18
C TYR A 374 -17.78 29.34 1.27
N SER A 375 -19.01 28.95 0.89
CA SER A 375 -19.99 28.40 1.82
C SER A 375 -19.47 27.13 2.48
N TRP A 376 -18.89 26.21 1.70
CA TRP A 376 -18.24 25.02 2.23
C TRP A 376 -17.00 25.37 3.08
N TRP A 377 -16.13 26.25 2.59
CA TRP A 377 -14.92 26.68 3.30
C TRP A 377 -15.28 27.25 4.68
N PHE A 378 -16.30 28.10 4.75
CA PHE A 378 -16.80 28.68 6.00
C PHE A 378 -17.30 27.59 6.96
N LEU A 379 -18.10 26.64 6.48
CA LEU A 379 -18.56 25.51 7.29
C LEU A 379 -17.40 24.64 7.78
N ASN A 380 -16.41 24.37 6.92
CA ASN A 380 -15.22 23.61 7.31
C ASN A 380 -14.40 24.35 8.37
N ARG A 381 -14.29 25.69 8.29
CA ARG A 381 -13.67 26.50 9.35
C ARG A 381 -14.44 26.42 10.66
N LEU A 382 -15.77 26.49 10.62
CA LEU A 382 -16.60 26.29 11.81
C LEU A 382 -16.43 24.87 12.39
N TRP A 383 -16.35 23.85 11.54
CA TRP A 383 -16.08 22.48 11.98
C TRP A 383 -14.74 22.36 12.69
N ILE A 384 -13.66 22.88 12.09
CA ILE A 384 -12.32 22.87 12.69
C ILE A 384 -12.31 23.60 14.03
N LEU A 385 -12.99 24.75 14.14
CA LEU A 385 -13.10 25.50 15.40
C LEU A 385 -13.84 24.70 16.47
N ASN A 386 -14.87 23.94 16.10
CA ASN A 386 -15.66 23.10 17.00
C ASN A 386 -15.04 21.71 17.28
N SER A 387 -14.04 21.28 16.51
CA SER A 387 -13.45 19.93 16.58
C SER A 387 -12.94 19.58 17.98
N LYS A 388 -12.44 20.58 18.72
CA LYS A 388 -11.91 20.37 20.07
C LYS A 388 -13.01 20.09 21.09
N GLN A 389 -14.18 20.72 20.98
CA GLN A 389 -15.35 20.39 21.79
C GLN A 389 -15.84 18.96 21.47
N LEU A 390 -15.77 18.56 20.19
CA LEU A 390 -16.19 17.24 19.73
C LEU A 390 -15.32 16.10 20.29
N ASN A 391 -14.07 16.36 20.68
CA ASN A 391 -13.19 15.36 21.29
C ASN A 391 -13.75 14.73 22.57
N ILE A 392 -14.60 15.45 23.31
CA ILE A 392 -15.27 14.93 24.51
C ILE A 392 -16.32 13.86 24.14
N LEU A 393 -16.88 13.95 22.93
CA LEU A 393 -17.94 13.05 22.46
C LEU A 393 -17.39 11.81 21.73
N LEU A 394 -16.10 11.75 21.40
CA LEU A 394 -15.51 10.65 20.65
C LEU A 394 -15.79 9.28 21.29
N GLY A 395 -16.13 8.31 20.43
CA GLY A 395 -16.48 6.96 20.87
C GLY A 395 -17.84 6.82 21.56
N THR A 396 -18.61 7.90 21.72
CA THR A 396 -19.94 7.86 22.34
C THR A 396 -21.05 7.83 21.30
N PHE A 397 -22.23 7.33 21.70
CA PHE A 397 -23.42 7.38 20.85
C PHE A 397 -23.91 8.81 20.57
N LEU A 398 -23.58 9.78 21.45
CA LEU A 398 -23.92 11.19 21.27
C LEU A 398 -23.22 11.78 20.06
N TYR A 399 -21.98 11.37 19.79
CA TYR A 399 -21.25 11.82 18.60
C TYR A 399 -21.91 11.33 17.31
N ASN A 400 -22.38 10.07 17.29
CA ASN A 400 -23.14 9.55 16.15
C ASN A 400 -24.47 10.29 15.94
N TYR A 401 -25.11 10.76 17.01
CA TYR A 401 -26.33 11.57 16.91
C TYR A 401 -26.01 12.97 16.39
N TYR A 402 -24.95 13.59 16.88
CA TYR A 402 -24.45 14.87 16.40
C TYR A 402 -24.14 14.83 14.90
N LEU A 403 -23.38 13.84 14.44
CA LEU A 403 -23.06 13.66 13.02
C LEU A 403 -24.32 13.42 12.16
N ARG A 404 -25.32 12.70 12.68
CA ARG A 404 -26.63 12.56 12.01
C ARG A 404 -27.38 13.88 11.88
N MET A 405 -27.34 14.74 12.90
CA MET A 405 -27.87 16.11 12.81
C MET A 405 -27.08 16.97 11.83
N CYS A 406 -25.78 16.75 11.72
CA CYS A 406 -24.96 17.38 10.69
C CYS A 406 -25.37 16.92 9.30
N GLY A 407 -25.88 15.70 9.13
CA GLY A 407 -26.45 15.12 7.89
C GLY A 407 -25.80 13.81 7.44
N ALA A 408 -24.86 13.27 8.24
CA ALA A 408 -24.23 11.98 7.98
C ALA A 408 -25.22 10.82 8.12
N GLN A 409 -25.06 9.78 7.30
CA GLN A 409 -25.82 8.54 7.41
C GLN A 409 -25.03 7.53 8.24
N ILE A 410 -25.32 7.47 9.54
CA ILE A 410 -24.63 6.57 10.48
C ILE A 410 -25.58 5.47 10.92
N GLY A 411 -25.10 4.23 10.86
CA GLY A 411 -25.79 3.03 11.31
C GLY A 411 -25.90 2.87 12.84
N LYS A 412 -26.17 1.64 13.26
CA LYS A 412 -26.23 1.20 14.66
C LYS A 412 -24.86 0.68 15.11
N ASN A 413 -24.54 0.85 16.39
CA ASN A 413 -23.28 0.38 17.00
C ASN A 413 -21.99 0.82 16.28
N VAL A 414 -22.03 1.99 15.62
CA VAL A 414 -20.85 2.59 15.01
C VAL A 414 -20.01 3.26 16.09
N HIS A 415 -18.70 3.08 16.05
CA HIS A 415 -17.77 3.69 16.98
C HIS A 415 -16.78 4.55 16.21
N ILE A 416 -16.80 5.87 16.44
CA ILE A 416 -15.98 6.85 15.71
C ILE A 416 -15.07 7.58 16.69
N TYR A 417 -13.76 7.46 16.50
CA TYR A 417 -12.72 8.07 17.34
C TYR A 417 -11.94 9.19 16.62
N THR A 418 -12.48 9.73 15.53
CA THR A 418 -11.86 10.83 14.77
C THR A 418 -12.81 12.01 14.63
N THR A 419 -12.28 13.23 14.66
CA THR A 419 -12.98 14.47 14.29
C THR A 419 -12.52 15.00 12.92
N LEU A 420 -11.57 14.32 12.26
CA LEU A 420 -10.97 14.72 10.98
C LEU A 420 -11.91 14.35 9.82
N ILE A 421 -13.07 15.00 9.80
CA ILE A 421 -14.14 14.83 8.82
C ILE A 421 -14.36 16.19 8.16
N ASP A 422 -14.25 16.27 6.85
CA ASP A 422 -14.39 17.52 6.10
C ASP A 422 -15.83 17.85 5.71
N ALA A 423 -16.62 16.83 5.38
CA ALA A 423 -18.01 16.94 4.96
C ALA A 423 -18.86 15.80 5.57
N PRO A 424 -19.37 15.98 6.80
CA PRO A 424 -20.24 15.00 7.47
C PRO A 424 -21.45 14.59 6.62
N ASP A 425 -22.04 15.51 5.85
CA ASP A 425 -23.17 15.25 4.93
C ASP A 425 -22.90 14.16 3.90
N LEU A 426 -21.64 13.99 3.51
CA LEU A 426 -21.23 13.08 2.45
C LEU A 426 -20.72 11.75 3.00
N LEU A 427 -20.90 11.52 4.30
CA LEU A 427 -20.42 10.34 5.00
C LEU A 427 -21.57 9.35 5.22
N GLU A 428 -21.37 8.12 4.72
CA GLU A 428 -22.23 6.98 4.97
C GLU A 428 -21.43 5.89 5.67
N ILE A 429 -21.83 5.52 6.89
CA ILE A 429 -21.21 4.46 7.68
C ILE A 429 -22.30 3.50 8.13
N LYS A 430 -22.24 2.26 7.67
CA LYS A 430 -23.20 1.22 8.05
C LYS A 430 -22.91 0.63 9.44
N ASP A 431 -23.73 -0.35 9.82
CA ASP A 431 -23.80 -0.89 11.18
C ASP A 431 -22.49 -1.57 11.64
N SER A 432 -22.24 -1.50 12.95
CA SER A 432 -21.15 -2.22 13.65
C SER A 432 -19.74 -1.91 13.13
N THR A 433 -19.54 -0.71 12.58
CA THR A 433 -18.24 -0.26 12.05
C THR A 433 -17.44 0.51 13.09
N PHE A 434 -16.14 0.23 13.14
CA PHE A 434 -15.18 0.88 14.02
C PHE A 434 -14.23 1.77 13.21
N ILE A 435 -14.12 3.04 13.59
CA ILE A 435 -13.18 4.01 13.02
C ILE A 435 -12.25 4.47 14.13
N SER A 436 -10.97 4.12 13.98
CA SER A 436 -9.92 4.44 14.96
C SER A 436 -9.60 5.94 15.04
N THR A 437 -8.70 6.29 15.95
CA THR A 437 -8.23 7.66 16.16
C THR A 437 -7.46 8.19 14.95
N ASP A 438 -7.56 9.50 14.74
CA ASP A 438 -6.86 10.25 13.68
C ASP A 438 -7.07 9.73 12.25
N VAL A 439 -8.16 9.00 11.99
CA VAL A 439 -8.55 8.63 10.63
C VAL A 439 -9.02 9.88 9.89
N LEU A 440 -8.39 10.18 8.75
CA LEU A 440 -8.77 11.30 7.90
C LEU A 440 -9.83 10.85 6.89
N LEU A 441 -11.04 11.39 7.04
CA LEU A 441 -12.16 11.18 6.12
C LEU A 441 -12.29 12.43 5.25
N ASN A 442 -11.68 12.38 4.07
CA ASN A 442 -11.59 13.53 3.16
C ASN A 442 -12.40 13.29 1.87
N SER A 443 -13.55 13.95 1.81
CA SER A 443 -14.52 13.95 0.71
C SER A 443 -14.12 14.91 -0.41
N LEU A 444 -13.27 15.88 -0.11
CA LEU A 444 -12.85 16.94 -1.01
C LEU A 444 -11.62 16.55 -1.84
N SER A 445 -11.68 16.83 -3.14
CA SER A 445 -10.52 16.80 -4.02
C SER A 445 -10.35 18.13 -4.75
N TYR A 446 -9.11 18.58 -4.90
CA TYR A 446 -8.75 19.78 -5.65
C TYR A 446 -8.11 19.39 -6.98
N GLN A 447 -8.60 19.98 -8.07
CA GLN A 447 -8.03 19.83 -9.40
C GLN A 447 -8.02 21.18 -10.12
N ASN A 448 -6.83 21.75 -10.32
CA ASN A 448 -6.62 23.05 -10.96
C ASN A 448 -7.46 24.18 -10.32
N THR A 449 -8.40 24.76 -11.08
CA THR A 449 -9.32 25.83 -10.65
C THR A 449 -10.67 25.29 -10.17
N THR A 450 -10.80 23.98 -9.98
CA THR A 450 -12.03 23.32 -9.57
C THR A 450 -11.80 22.46 -8.33
N TYR A 451 -12.87 22.28 -7.55
CA TYR A 451 -12.94 21.29 -6.49
C TYR A 451 -14.09 20.33 -6.78
N SER A 452 -13.97 19.10 -6.30
CA SER A 452 -15.03 18.10 -6.34
C SER A 452 -15.26 17.53 -4.95
N LEU A 453 -16.50 17.13 -4.71
CA LEU A 453 -16.95 16.57 -3.45
C LEU A 453 -17.52 15.20 -3.71
N ASN A 454 -16.91 14.19 -3.09
CA ASN A 454 -17.26 12.79 -3.28
C ASN A 454 -17.65 12.14 -1.96
N SER A 455 -18.71 11.33 -1.98
CA SER A 455 -19.18 10.65 -0.78
C SER A 455 -18.26 9.53 -0.33
N ILE A 456 -17.95 9.47 0.96
CA ILE A 456 -17.25 8.34 1.57
C ILE A 456 -18.29 7.36 2.11
N ARG A 457 -18.24 6.12 1.64
CA ARG A 457 -19.16 5.05 2.05
C ARG A 457 -18.40 3.90 2.66
N ILE A 458 -18.77 3.55 3.88
CA ILE A 458 -18.16 2.49 4.66
C ILE A 458 -19.22 1.45 4.97
N GLY A 459 -18.96 0.21 4.54
CA GLY A 459 -19.79 -0.95 4.78
C GLY A 459 -19.96 -1.30 6.27
N SER A 460 -20.70 -2.37 6.51
CA SER A 460 -21.03 -2.89 7.83
C SER A 460 -19.90 -3.78 8.34
N ASN A 461 -19.72 -3.86 9.66
CA ASN A 461 -18.65 -4.67 10.28
C ASN A 461 -17.24 -4.31 9.80
N CYS A 462 -16.99 -3.04 9.44
CA CYS A 462 -15.68 -2.62 8.99
C CYS A 462 -14.82 -2.15 10.16
N ASN A 463 -13.50 -2.34 10.06
CA ASN A 463 -12.55 -1.78 11.01
C ASN A 463 -11.55 -0.90 10.27
N ILE A 464 -11.46 0.37 10.64
CA ILE A 464 -10.51 1.32 10.05
C ILE A 464 -9.41 1.61 11.06
N GLY A 465 -8.20 1.18 10.73
CA GLY A 465 -7.02 1.34 11.57
C GLY A 465 -6.61 2.80 11.81
N PHE A 466 -5.76 2.99 12.81
CA PHE A 466 -5.25 4.27 13.27
C PHE A 466 -4.57 5.08 12.17
N GLN A 467 -4.79 6.39 12.08
CA GLN A 467 -4.14 7.28 11.10
C GLN A 467 -4.31 6.88 9.63
N SER A 468 -5.34 6.10 9.31
CA SER A 468 -5.67 5.80 7.92
C SER A 468 -6.29 7.01 7.23
N VAL A 469 -6.04 7.14 5.93
CA VAL A 469 -6.54 8.23 5.09
C VAL A 469 -7.50 7.65 4.06
N LEU A 470 -8.77 8.04 4.13
CA LEU A 470 -9.77 7.72 3.12
C LEU A 470 -9.99 8.97 2.27
N TYR A 471 -9.65 8.87 1.00
CA TYR A 471 -9.64 10.02 0.09
C TYR A 471 -10.45 9.74 -1.18
N ASN A 472 -11.18 10.76 -1.64
CA ASN A 472 -11.77 10.81 -2.98
C ASN A 472 -12.83 9.74 -3.25
N GLY A 473 -13.95 9.78 -2.52
CA GLY A 473 -15.11 8.96 -2.86
C GLY A 473 -14.96 7.47 -2.57
N VAL A 474 -14.23 7.14 -1.51
CA VAL A 474 -13.95 5.75 -1.13
C VAL A 474 -15.23 4.97 -0.88
N TYR A 475 -15.29 3.75 -1.41
CA TYR A 475 -16.33 2.77 -1.11
C TYR A 475 -15.69 1.52 -0.50
N ILE A 476 -15.94 1.27 0.79
CA ILE A 476 -15.49 0.06 1.48
C ILE A 476 -16.67 -0.89 1.62
N GLU A 477 -16.50 -2.13 1.17
CA GLU A 477 -17.52 -3.18 1.31
C GLU A 477 -17.67 -3.68 2.74
N ASP A 478 -18.74 -4.43 2.99
CA ASP A 478 -19.02 -5.00 4.29
C ASP A 478 -17.90 -6.02 4.69
N ASN A 479 -17.61 -6.12 5.99
CA ASN A 479 -16.61 -7.01 6.60
C ASN A 479 -15.13 -6.74 6.20
N VAL A 480 -14.79 -5.48 5.89
CA VAL A 480 -13.41 -5.11 5.53
C VAL A 480 -12.65 -4.54 6.73
N SER A 481 -11.45 -5.08 6.96
CA SER A 481 -10.50 -4.57 7.97
C SER A 481 -9.32 -3.87 7.30
N ILE A 482 -9.18 -2.58 7.55
CA ILE A 482 -8.10 -1.72 7.07
C ILE A 482 -7.06 -1.58 8.17
N LYS A 483 -5.81 -1.90 7.84
CA LYS A 483 -4.67 -1.74 8.76
C LYS A 483 -4.39 -0.26 9.02
N SER A 484 -3.79 0.04 10.16
CA SER A 484 -3.36 1.40 10.51
C SER A 484 -2.42 2.01 9.47
N MET A 485 -2.45 3.33 9.34
CA MET A 485 -1.62 4.15 8.45
C MET A 485 -1.78 3.78 6.96
N SER A 486 -2.95 3.27 6.58
CA SER A 486 -3.27 2.94 5.19
C SER A 486 -3.82 4.15 4.46
N SER A 487 -3.40 4.37 3.22
CA SER A 487 -4.00 5.36 2.31
C SER A 487 -4.89 4.65 1.30
N ILE A 488 -6.17 5.03 1.25
CA ILE A 488 -7.20 4.33 0.48
C ILE A 488 -7.85 5.28 -0.49
N THR A 489 -7.95 4.82 -1.73
CA THR A 489 -8.69 5.46 -2.81
C THR A 489 -9.54 4.42 -3.54
N GLY A 490 -10.71 4.84 -4.05
CA GLY A 490 -11.58 3.97 -4.83
C GLY A 490 -12.34 2.92 -4.02
N ARG A 491 -12.61 1.76 -4.64
CA ARG A 491 -13.42 0.68 -4.07
C ARG A 491 -12.53 -0.38 -3.43
N VAL A 492 -12.81 -0.72 -2.18
CA VAL A 492 -12.11 -1.77 -1.41
C VAL A 492 -13.06 -2.94 -1.21
N VAL A 493 -12.61 -4.11 -1.63
CA VAL A 493 -13.33 -5.39 -1.56
C VAL A 493 -12.49 -6.37 -0.75
N MET A 494 -13.15 -7.25 -0.01
CA MET A 494 -12.47 -8.31 0.75
C MET A 494 -11.78 -9.29 -0.21
N SER A 495 -10.53 -9.66 0.09
CA SER A 495 -9.84 -10.72 -0.65
C SER A 495 -10.39 -12.08 -0.24
N SER A 496 -10.65 -12.98 -1.19
CA SER A 496 -11.23 -14.31 -0.95
C SER A 496 -10.37 -15.23 -0.05
N ASN A 497 -9.18 -14.81 0.37
CA ASN A 497 -8.26 -15.59 1.19
C ASN A 497 -8.31 -15.24 2.68
N ASP A 498 -9.05 -14.19 3.07
CA ASP A 498 -9.15 -13.72 4.47
C ASP A 498 -10.45 -14.18 5.18
N GLU A 499 -11.16 -15.18 4.64
CA GLU A 499 -12.41 -15.70 5.23
C GLU A 499 -12.24 -16.23 6.67
N ASN A 500 -11.01 -16.58 7.07
CA ASN A 500 -10.73 -17.17 8.38
C ASN A 500 -10.61 -16.16 9.54
N GLU A 501 -10.57 -14.84 9.28
CA GLU A 501 -10.66 -13.80 10.32
C GLU A 501 -12.09 -13.26 10.47
N GLN A 502 -13.11 -14.13 10.44
CA GLN A 502 -14.43 -13.80 10.98
C GLN A 502 -14.34 -13.60 12.50
N LEU A 503 -13.93 -12.39 12.90
CA LEU A 503 -13.99 -11.91 14.27
C LEU A 503 -15.46 -11.70 14.66
N LEU A 504 -16.08 -12.77 15.18
CA LEU A 504 -17.19 -12.78 16.16
C LEU A 504 -17.99 -11.46 16.24
N SER A 505 -18.71 -11.12 15.18
CA SER A 505 -19.68 -10.02 15.19
C SER A 505 -20.98 -10.51 15.81
N ASN A 506 -20.93 -10.91 17.08
CA ASN A 506 -22.16 -10.96 17.86
C ASN A 506 -22.66 -9.52 17.95
N ASN A 507 -23.92 -9.29 17.57
CA ASN A 507 -24.66 -8.03 17.68
C ASN A 507 -24.75 -7.57 19.15
N LEU A 508 -23.63 -7.14 19.71
CA LEU A 508 -23.51 -6.68 21.07
C LEU A 508 -23.89 -5.20 21.06
N THR A 509 -25.18 -4.95 21.20
CA THR A 509 -25.68 -3.60 21.42
C THR A 509 -25.21 -3.12 22.80
N CYS A 510 -24.72 -1.87 22.85
CA CYS A 510 -24.40 -1.22 24.11
C CYS A 510 -25.69 -1.08 24.93
N SER A 511 -25.71 -1.64 26.14
CA SER A 511 -26.90 -1.68 26.99
C SER A 511 -27.31 -0.28 27.47
N PHE A 512 -28.58 -0.09 27.81
CA PHE A 512 -29.08 1.19 28.33
C PHE A 512 -28.24 1.70 29.50
N LEU A 513 -27.89 0.81 30.44
CA LEU A 513 -27.08 1.15 31.61
C LEU A 513 -25.70 1.67 31.22
N GLN A 514 -25.07 1.11 30.19
CA GLN A 514 -23.76 1.57 29.70
C GLN A 514 -23.86 2.95 29.05
N ARG A 515 -24.87 3.18 28.23
CA ARG A 515 -25.14 4.51 27.64
C ARG A 515 -25.37 5.56 28.73
N PHE A 516 -26.12 5.18 29.78
CA PHE A 516 -26.37 6.03 30.93
C PHE A 516 -25.09 6.34 31.72
N CYS A 517 -24.24 5.33 31.98
CA CYS A 517 -22.95 5.54 32.63
C CYS A 517 -22.01 6.43 31.80
N GLN A 518 -21.95 6.23 30.48
CA GLN A 518 -21.17 7.10 29.58
C GLN A 518 -21.65 8.56 29.68
N LEU A 519 -22.97 8.77 29.68
CA LEU A 519 -23.57 10.10 29.80
C LEU A 519 -23.26 10.75 31.15
N ILE A 520 -23.32 10.00 32.25
CA ILE A 520 -22.91 10.47 33.57
C ILE A 520 -21.42 10.82 33.59
N CYS A 521 -20.54 9.99 33.04
CA CYS A 521 -19.11 10.26 33.00
C CYS A 521 -18.78 11.54 32.21
N VAL A 522 -19.42 11.75 31.05
CA VAL A 522 -19.29 12.98 30.28
C VAL A 522 -19.80 14.17 31.10
N ALA A 523 -20.97 14.06 31.73
CA ALA A 523 -21.55 15.12 32.56
C ALA A 523 -20.67 15.48 33.76
N ILE A 524 -20.11 14.49 34.46
CA ILE A 524 -19.18 14.68 35.58
C ILE A 524 -17.94 15.43 35.12
N ILE A 525 -17.37 15.07 33.97
CA ILE A 525 -16.16 15.74 33.47
C ILE A 525 -16.47 17.19 33.09
N VAL A 526 -17.56 17.43 32.38
CA VAL A 526 -17.99 18.80 32.07
C VAL A 526 -18.18 19.62 33.35
N TYR A 527 -18.77 19.03 34.40
CA TYR A 527 -18.95 19.66 35.70
C TYR A 527 -17.62 19.90 36.46
N LEU A 528 -16.68 18.97 36.41
CA LEU A 528 -15.34 19.17 36.99
C LEU A 528 -14.60 20.31 36.28
N HIS A 529 -14.75 20.42 34.95
CA HIS A 529 -14.20 21.53 34.17
C HIS A 529 -14.84 22.85 34.55
N SER A 530 -16.16 22.87 34.80
CA SER A 530 -16.82 24.10 35.23
C SER A 530 -16.32 24.57 36.59
N ILE A 531 -16.16 23.66 37.56
CA ILE A 531 -15.58 24.00 38.87
C ILE A 531 -14.16 24.57 38.73
N ALA A 532 -13.31 23.92 37.92
CA ALA A 532 -11.95 24.35 37.65
C ALA A 532 -11.87 25.79 37.11
N ILE A 533 -12.70 26.10 36.12
CA ILE A 533 -12.76 27.44 35.52
C ILE A 533 -13.27 28.46 36.55
N VAL A 534 -14.28 28.12 37.35
CA VAL A 534 -14.80 28.99 38.42
C VAL A 534 -13.70 29.35 39.42
N ILE A 535 -12.96 28.36 39.91
CA ILE A 535 -11.85 28.57 40.86
C ILE A 535 -10.79 29.48 40.23
N THR A 536 -10.42 29.22 38.97
CA THR A 536 -9.44 30.01 38.22
C THR A 536 -9.90 31.45 38.06
N TYR A 537 -11.17 31.66 37.77
CA TYR A 537 -11.81 32.97 37.67
C TYR A 537 -11.78 33.73 38.99
N PHE A 538 -12.13 33.09 40.12
CA PHE A 538 -12.06 33.72 41.44
C PHE A 538 -10.63 34.16 41.79
N VAL A 539 -9.63 33.33 41.48
CA VAL A 539 -8.21 33.69 41.65
C VAL A 539 -7.86 34.89 40.75
N TYR A 540 -8.30 34.88 39.49
CA TYR A 540 -8.06 35.96 38.54
C TYR A 540 -8.66 37.30 38.99
N VAL A 541 -9.94 37.34 39.36
CA VAL A 541 -10.61 38.57 39.83
C VAL A 541 -9.91 39.14 41.07
N LYS A 542 -9.48 38.28 41.98
CA LYS A 542 -8.78 38.71 43.20
C LYS A 542 -7.38 39.25 42.91
N LEU A 543 -6.72 38.76 41.85
CA LEU A 543 -5.41 39.24 41.39
C LEU A 543 -5.50 40.46 40.48
N PHE A 544 -6.62 40.69 39.78
CA PHE A 544 -6.81 41.79 38.83
C PHE A 544 -6.58 43.18 39.46
N TYR A 545 -6.93 43.33 40.74
CA TYR A 545 -6.72 44.56 41.50
C TYR A 545 -5.37 44.63 42.22
N SER A 546 -4.47 43.67 41.98
CA SER A 546 -3.14 43.63 42.59
C SER A 546 -2.08 44.20 41.66
N THR A 547 -1.14 44.97 42.21
CA THR A 547 0.07 45.44 41.50
C THR A 547 0.93 44.29 40.96
N TYR A 548 0.75 43.07 41.45
CA TYR A 548 1.48 41.87 41.04
C TYR A 548 0.77 41.06 39.94
N PHE A 549 -0.34 41.55 39.37
CA PHE A 549 -1.15 40.84 38.37
C PHE A 549 -0.32 40.19 37.26
N CYS A 550 0.59 40.96 36.63
CA CYS A 550 1.41 40.49 35.51
C CYS A 550 2.39 39.37 35.88
N ILE A 551 2.80 39.28 37.15
CA ILE A 551 3.74 38.25 37.64
C ILE A 551 2.97 37.04 38.20
N SER A 552 1.83 37.30 38.86
CA SER A 552 1.08 36.29 39.59
C SER A 552 0.33 35.34 38.65
N ILE A 553 -0.21 35.86 37.53
CA ILE A 553 -0.98 35.04 36.58
C ILE A 553 -0.15 33.93 35.95
N PRO A 554 1.03 34.20 35.35
CA PRO A 554 1.86 33.13 34.78
C PRO A 554 2.20 32.05 35.80
N ILE A 555 2.51 32.44 37.04
CA ILE A 555 2.83 31.51 38.13
C ILE A 555 1.61 30.67 38.52
N CYS A 556 0.44 31.29 38.72
CA CYS A 556 -0.80 30.58 38.97
C CYS A 556 -1.15 29.60 37.84
N TRP A 557 -0.87 29.97 36.59
CA TRP A 557 -1.14 29.13 35.41
C TRP A 557 -0.19 27.93 35.32
N ILE A 558 1.09 28.14 35.63
CA ILE A 558 2.08 27.06 35.74
C ILE A 558 1.65 26.09 36.86
N LEU A 559 1.31 26.61 38.04
CA LEU A 559 0.84 25.79 39.17
C LEU A 559 -0.45 25.03 38.84
N TRP A 560 -1.39 25.67 38.15
CA TRP A 560 -2.63 25.04 37.67
C TRP A 560 -2.34 23.90 36.68
N SER A 561 -1.44 24.15 35.72
CA SER A 561 -1.02 23.13 34.75
C SER A 561 -0.37 21.92 35.43
N PHE A 562 0.49 22.15 36.42
CA PHE A 562 1.08 21.09 37.23
C PHE A 562 0.04 20.33 38.05
N LEU A 563 -0.94 21.03 38.63
CA LEU A 563 -2.04 20.41 39.37
C LEU A 563 -2.89 19.52 38.45
N CYS A 564 -3.28 20.01 37.28
CA CYS A 564 -4.05 19.24 36.30
C CYS A 564 -3.26 18.04 35.78
N LEU A 565 -1.95 18.18 35.55
CA LEU A 565 -1.08 17.07 35.17
C LEU A 565 -0.97 16.04 36.29
N PHE A 566 -0.80 16.48 37.54
CA PHE A 566 -0.77 15.61 38.71
C PHE A 566 -2.09 14.85 38.90
N ILE A 567 -3.24 15.54 38.80
CA ILE A 567 -4.56 14.91 38.87
C ILE A 567 -4.72 13.89 37.74
N THR A 568 -4.35 14.25 36.51
CA THR A 568 -4.41 13.34 35.36
C THR A 568 -3.57 12.08 35.61
N LEU A 569 -2.32 12.24 36.05
CA LEU A 569 -1.45 11.12 36.40
C LEU A 569 -2.00 10.28 37.56
N PHE A 570 -2.60 10.93 38.56
CA PHE A 570 -3.25 10.25 39.68
C PHE A 570 -4.44 9.41 39.21
N LEU A 571 -5.34 9.97 38.42
CA LEU A 571 -6.49 9.27 37.85
C LEU A 571 -6.04 8.09 36.96
N LEU A 572 -5.05 8.32 36.09
CA LEU A 572 -4.52 7.28 35.20
C LEU A 572 -3.85 6.14 35.98
N LYS A 573 -3.06 6.45 37.01
CA LYS A 573 -2.28 5.45 37.75
C LYS A 573 -3.11 4.71 38.79
N PHE A 574 -3.95 5.41 39.55
CA PHE A 574 -4.63 4.86 40.72
C PHE A 574 -6.09 4.49 40.47
N ILE A 575 -6.80 5.21 39.60
CA ILE A 575 -8.21 4.88 39.27
C ILE A 575 -8.27 3.93 38.08
N ILE A 576 -7.52 4.21 37.01
CA ILE A 576 -7.54 3.38 35.81
C ILE A 576 -6.56 2.20 35.94
N GLY A 577 -5.30 2.42 36.31
CA GLY A 577 -4.30 1.36 36.44
C GLY A 577 -3.89 0.72 35.09
N ASN A 578 -3.08 -0.34 35.13
CA ASN A 578 -2.50 -0.93 33.91
C ASN A 578 -3.52 -1.72 33.07
N THR A 579 -3.34 -1.67 31.75
CA THR A 579 -4.06 -2.48 30.76
C THR A 579 -3.27 -3.74 30.41
N ARG A 580 -3.95 -4.89 30.33
CA ARG A 580 -3.37 -6.17 29.87
C ARG A 580 -3.62 -6.37 28.37
N PRO A 581 -2.69 -6.99 27.62
CA PRO A 581 -2.94 -7.38 26.24
C PRO A 581 -4.06 -8.44 26.19
N GLY A 582 -4.96 -8.33 25.22
CA GLY A 582 -6.08 -9.25 25.05
C GLY A 582 -7.19 -8.68 24.19
N TYR A 583 -8.14 -9.54 23.82
CA TYR A 583 -9.35 -9.15 23.10
C TYR A 583 -10.44 -8.81 24.11
N TYR A 584 -10.95 -7.57 24.05
CA TYR A 584 -12.00 -7.10 24.93
C TYR A 584 -13.19 -6.66 24.08
N ALA A 585 -14.38 -7.10 24.47
CA ALA A 585 -15.60 -6.61 23.85
C ALA A 585 -15.75 -5.10 24.11
N LEU A 586 -16.17 -4.33 23.09
CA LEU A 586 -16.36 -2.87 23.19
C LEU A 586 -17.45 -2.48 24.19
N ASN A 587 -18.37 -3.39 24.50
CA ASN A 587 -19.38 -3.21 25.54
C ASN A 587 -18.94 -3.75 26.92
N SER A 588 -17.70 -4.20 27.08
CA SER A 588 -17.26 -4.72 28.39
C SER A 588 -17.04 -3.58 29.38
N TRP A 589 -17.31 -3.84 30.66
CA TRP A 589 -16.94 -2.90 31.74
C TRP A 589 -15.45 -2.57 31.70
N TYR A 590 -14.61 -3.57 31.37
CA TYR A 590 -13.18 -3.38 31.22
C TYR A 590 -12.84 -2.34 30.14
N TYR A 591 -13.47 -2.42 28.96
CA TYR A 591 -13.28 -1.43 27.90
C TYR A 591 -13.67 -0.02 28.36
N ILE A 592 -14.86 0.13 28.94
CA ILE A 592 -15.39 1.42 29.39
C ILE A 592 -14.45 2.04 30.45
N HIS A 593 -14.07 1.25 31.44
CA HIS A 593 -13.28 1.72 32.57
C HIS A 593 -11.80 1.95 32.21
N LYS A 594 -11.18 1.08 31.39
CA LYS A 594 -9.73 1.12 31.15
C LYS A 594 -9.32 1.87 29.89
N ILE A 595 -10.16 1.85 28.84
CA ILE A 595 -9.81 2.39 27.53
C ILE A 595 -10.58 3.69 27.28
N TRP A 596 -11.91 3.64 27.36
CA TRP A 596 -12.75 4.80 27.06
C TRP A 596 -12.59 5.92 28.11
N LEU A 597 -12.72 5.61 29.41
CA LEU A 597 -12.54 6.60 30.47
C LEU A 597 -11.14 7.21 30.47
N ARG A 598 -10.12 6.40 30.11
CA ARG A 598 -8.75 6.88 29.92
C ARG A 598 -8.65 7.92 28.81
N GLN A 599 -9.22 7.63 27.63
CA GLN A 599 -9.24 8.58 26.52
C GLN A 599 -10.00 9.85 26.88
N LEU A 600 -11.14 9.71 27.57
CA LEU A 600 -11.97 10.82 28.02
C LEU A 600 -11.21 11.75 29.00
N ILE A 601 -10.46 11.19 29.96
CA ILE A 601 -9.63 11.98 30.88
C ILE A 601 -8.54 12.74 30.11
N VAL A 602 -7.84 12.07 29.19
CA VAL A 602 -6.79 12.69 28.38
C VAL A 602 -7.36 13.80 27.48
N SER A 603 -8.46 13.54 26.78
CA SER A 603 -9.09 14.52 25.89
C SER A 603 -9.66 15.72 26.65
N SER A 604 -10.13 15.50 27.88
CA SER A 604 -10.61 16.58 28.74
C SER A 604 -9.47 17.52 29.18
N PHE A 605 -8.27 16.99 29.41
CA PHE A 605 -7.09 17.81 29.69
C PHE A 605 -6.69 18.68 28.50
N ASP A 606 -6.67 18.12 27.28
CA ASP A 606 -6.39 18.88 26.05
C ASP A 606 -7.44 19.99 25.80
N TYR A 607 -8.70 19.71 26.16
CA TYR A 607 -9.78 20.70 26.11
C TYR A 607 -9.59 21.83 27.13
N SER A 608 -9.26 21.49 28.38
CA SER A 608 -8.90 22.48 29.43
C SER A 608 -7.75 23.37 29.00
N PHE A 609 -6.68 22.77 28.47
CA PHE A 609 -5.51 23.50 27.97
C PHE A 609 -5.85 24.37 26.77
N THR A 610 -6.81 23.99 25.93
CA THR A 610 -7.21 24.84 24.81
C THR A 610 -8.14 25.96 25.23
N ILE A 611 -9.17 25.73 26.06
CA ILE A 611 -10.03 26.83 26.50
C ILE A 611 -9.19 27.87 27.24
N LEU A 612 -8.31 27.43 28.14
CA LEU A 612 -7.46 28.30 28.94
C LEU A 612 -6.23 28.81 28.16
N GLY A 613 -5.69 28.02 27.24
CA GLY A 613 -4.56 28.35 26.36
C GLY A 613 -4.95 29.15 25.11
N GLY A 614 -6.22 29.15 24.70
CA GLY A 614 -6.76 30.03 23.66
C GLY A 614 -6.69 31.50 24.09
N TYR A 615 -6.69 31.76 25.41
CA TYR A 615 -6.35 33.06 25.97
C TYR A 615 -4.86 33.43 25.80
N HIS A 616 -3.96 32.49 25.46
CA HIS A 616 -2.54 32.77 25.21
C HIS A 616 -2.22 33.26 23.78
N CYS A 617 -3.09 33.08 22.79
CA CYS A 617 -2.91 33.73 21.48
C CYS A 617 -3.29 35.22 21.51
N TRP A 618 -3.67 35.75 22.67
CA TRP A 618 -4.12 37.14 22.88
C TRP A 618 -3.07 38.03 23.54
N PHE A 619 -1.83 37.93 23.05
CA PHE A 619 -0.86 39.03 23.12
C PHE A 619 -0.15 39.17 21.76
N PRO A 620 -0.73 39.89 20.78
CA PRO A 620 0.12 40.64 19.88
C PRO A 620 0.67 41.84 20.67
N ILE A 621 1.98 41.84 20.89
CA ILE A 621 2.83 43.04 21.00
C ILE A 621 2.38 44.09 22.04
N LEU A 622 3.12 44.13 23.16
CA LEU A 622 3.54 45.44 23.70
C LEU A 622 4.69 45.95 22.84
#